data_AF-A0AA43V3C6-F1
#
_entry.id   AF-A0AA43V3C6-F1
#
_cell.length_a   1.000
_cell.length_b   1.000
_cell.length_c   1.000
_cell.angle_alpha   90.00
_cell.angle_beta   90.00
_cell.angle_gamma   90.00
#
_symmetry.space_group_name_H-M   'P 1'
#
loop_
_entity.id
_entity.type
_entity.pdbx_description
1 polymer ?
#
loop_
_entity_poly.entity_id
_entity_poly.type
_entity_poly.pdbx_seq_one_letter_code
_entity_poly.pdbx_strand_id
1 'polypeptide(L)'
;KYLDGVKDNWGVTVNGRIHTLNKQEGRFSHFAYVKPNNQSLSSVTVSGQVTKGNKSGASNPTVKVYKHIGSDELAESVYGDILDETKFEDVTDKLSLTLTGNGGYTLDFSELDKTKNYVIKYEGDYDSSASDLNFQTKLSGYHNYYYSYYPVQLTWNNGVAFYSNKAQGDG
;
A
#
# COMPACT_ATOMS: atom_id res chain seq x y z
N LYS A 1 3.18 -10.12 -17.27
CA LYS A 1 2.72 -10.96 -16.15
C LYS A 1 2.74 -10.09 -14.90
N TYR A 2 1.61 -9.93 -14.21
CA TYR A 2 1.57 -9.16 -12.96
C TYR A 2 2.25 -9.95 -11.84
N LEU A 3 2.76 -9.24 -10.82
CA LEU A 3 3.34 -9.89 -9.65
C LEU A 3 2.24 -10.18 -8.65
N ASP A 4 2.22 -11.38 -8.09
CA ASP A 4 1.16 -11.84 -7.16
C ASP A 4 1.28 -11.23 -5.75
N GLY A 5 2.31 -10.41 -5.51
CA GLY A 5 2.65 -9.86 -4.19
C GLY A 5 3.50 -10.84 -3.36
N VAL A 6 3.61 -10.54 -2.06
CA VAL A 6 4.22 -11.41 -1.05
C VAL A 6 3.13 -12.08 -0.23
N LYS A 7 3.33 -13.35 0.10
CA LYS A 7 2.39 -14.14 0.89
C LYS A 7 3.09 -14.97 1.94
N ASP A 8 2.40 -15.21 3.05
CA ASP A 8 2.85 -16.17 4.05
C ASP A 8 2.41 -17.60 3.70
N ASN A 9 2.75 -18.56 4.57
CA ASN A 9 2.44 -19.98 4.37
C ASN A 9 0.94 -20.30 4.41
N TRP A 10 0.12 -19.40 4.96
CA TRP A 10 -1.33 -19.56 5.07
C TRP A 10 -2.09 -18.74 4.02
N GLY A 11 -1.36 -18.04 3.15
CA GLY A 11 -1.89 -17.31 2.01
C GLY A 11 -2.24 -15.86 2.29
N VAL A 12 -2.04 -15.31 3.50
CA VAL A 12 -2.20 -13.86 3.74
C VAL A 12 -1.28 -13.15 2.77
N THR A 13 -1.80 -12.20 2.00
CA THR A 13 -1.07 -11.56 0.90
C THR A 13 -1.04 -10.05 1.03
N VAL A 14 0.13 -9.47 0.75
CA VAL A 14 0.30 -8.03 0.52
C VAL A 14 0.83 -7.83 -0.89
N ASN A 15 0.24 -6.87 -1.60
CA ASN A 15 0.71 -6.44 -2.91
C ASN A 15 0.60 -4.91 -2.99
N GLY A 16 1.16 -4.32 -4.04
CA GLY A 16 1.11 -2.89 -4.23
C GLY A 16 1.66 -2.44 -5.58
N ARG A 17 1.34 -1.20 -5.95
CA ARG A 17 1.93 -0.52 -7.10
C ARG A 17 1.98 0.98 -6.87
N ILE A 18 2.99 1.62 -7.45
CA ILE A 18 2.93 3.06 -7.71
C ILE A 18 1.90 3.28 -8.82
N HIS A 19 0.92 4.16 -8.57
CA HIS A 19 -0.21 4.39 -9.46
C HIS A 19 -0.01 5.63 -10.34
N THR A 20 0.37 6.76 -9.75
CA THR A 20 0.78 7.97 -10.47
C THR A 20 2.08 8.52 -9.93
N LEU A 21 2.78 9.29 -10.78
CA LEU A 21 4.07 9.88 -10.47
C LEU A 21 4.18 11.24 -11.17
N ASN A 22 4.18 12.32 -10.39
CA ASN A 22 4.31 13.69 -10.87
C ASN A 22 5.67 14.25 -10.47
N LYS A 23 6.59 14.33 -11.44
CA LYS A 23 7.95 14.82 -11.23
C LYS A 23 8.04 16.34 -11.03
N GLN A 24 7.11 17.10 -11.60
CA GLN A 24 7.11 18.57 -11.46
C GLN A 24 6.77 18.96 -10.02
N GLU A 25 5.78 18.29 -9.43
CA GLU A 25 5.33 18.56 -8.06
C GLU A 25 6.09 17.74 -7.00
N GLY A 26 6.81 16.69 -7.41
CA GLY A 26 7.43 15.75 -6.48
C GLY A 26 6.39 14.97 -5.67
N ARG A 27 5.29 14.56 -6.33
CA ARG A 27 4.18 13.83 -5.71
C ARG A 27 3.93 12.51 -6.41
N PHE A 28 3.52 11.50 -5.65
CA PHE A 28 3.14 10.21 -6.20
C PHE A 28 1.93 9.64 -5.47
N SER A 29 1.24 8.71 -6.12
CA SER A 29 0.21 7.89 -5.49
C SER A 29 0.58 6.42 -5.54
N HIS A 30 0.11 5.67 -4.56
CA HIS A 30 0.34 4.24 -4.42
C HIS A 30 -0.96 3.54 -4.01
N PHE A 31 -1.16 2.35 -4.57
CA PHE A 31 -2.19 1.43 -4.11
C PHE A 31 -1.51 0.22 -3.48
N ALA A 32 -1.96 -0.16 -2.28
CA ALA A 32 -1.59 -1.42 -1.65
C ALA A 32 -2.83 -2.31 -1.49
N TYR A 33 -2.67 -3.61 -1.68
CA TYR A 33 -3.68 -4.61 -1.36
C TYR A 33 -3.29 -5.39 -0.12
N VAL A 34 -4.28 -5.62 0.74
CA VAL A 34 -4.19 -6.55 1.86
C VAL A 34 -5.29 -7.59 1.66
N LYS A 35 -4.89 -8.85 1.49
CA LYS A 35 -5.79 -9.98 1.29
C LYS A 35 -5.63 -10.97 2.45
N PRO A 36 -6.56 -11.00 3.41
CA PRO A 36 -6.49 -11.95 4.53
C PRO A 36 -6.69 -13.41 4.09
N ASN A 37 -7.35 -13.64 2.95
CA ASN A 37 -7.60 -14.97 2.38
C ASN A 37 -8.23 -15.96 3.38
N ASN A 38 -9.28 -15.50 4.08
CA ASN A 38 -10.02 -16.23 5.11
C ASN A 38 -9.20 -16.64 6.34
N GLN A 39 -7.99 -16.11 6.51
CA GLN A 39 -7.16 -16.32 7.70
C GLN A 39 -7.53 -15.32 8.80
N SER A 40 -7.70 -15.80 10.03
CA SER A 40 -7.97 -14.94 11.18
C SER A 40 -6.67 -14.37 11.72
N LEU A 41 -6.56 -13.04 11.74
CA LEU A 41 -5.39 -12.32 12.25
C LEU A 41 -5.78 -11.44 13.44
N SER A 42 -4.84 -11.24 14.37
CA SER A 42 -4.93 -10.26 15.47
C SER A 42 -3.77 -9.28 15.41
N SER A 43 -3.97 -8.11 16.05
CA SER A 43 -2.97 -7.03 16.15
C SER A 43 -2.38 -6.66 14.80
N VAL A 44 -3.25 -6.51 13.80
CA VAL A 44 -2.83 -6.27 12.43
C VAL A 44 -2.48 -4.80 12.26
N THR A 45 -1.25 -4.56 11.86
CA THR A 45 -0.73 -3.24 11.54
C THR A 45 -0.22 -3.25 10.10
N VAL A 46 -0.60 -2.24 9.32
CA VAL A 46 -0.10 -2.03 7.96
C VAL A 46 0.58 -0.66 7.89
N SER A 47 1.85 -0.63 7.52
CA SER A 47 2.61 0.60 7.35
C SER A 47 3.07 0.82 5.92
N GLY A 48 3.23 2.09 5.56
CA GLY A 48 3.78 2.51 4.28
C GLY A 48 4.87 3.57 4.49
N GLN A 49 5.99 3.44 3.78
CA GLN A 49 7.13 4.35 3.93
C GLN A 49 7.91 4.49 2.62
N VAL A 50 8.30 5.73 2.28
CA VAL A 50 9.33 5.99 1.26
C VAL A 50 10.68 5.61 1.85
N THR A 51 11.34 4.61 1.26
CA THR A 51 12.64 4.09 1.69
C THR A 51 13.79 4.51 0.77
N LYS A 52 13.46 4.99 -0.44
CA LYS A 52 14.38 5.70 -1.34
C LYS A 52 13.65 6.82 -2.06
N GLY A 53 14.35 7.93 -2.31
CA GLY A 53 13.75 9.15 -2.85
C GLY A 53 12.91 9.91 -1.82
N ASN A 54 13.27 9.82 -0.54
CA ASN A 54 12.57 10.53 0.53
C ASN A 54 12.86 12.04 0.46
N LYS A 55 11.81 12.86 0.60
CA LYS A 55 11.93 14.32 0.68
C LYS A 55 12.09 14.75 2.14
N SER A 56 13.12 15.53 2.44
CA SER A 56 13.26 16.14 3.78
C SER A 56 12.11 17.13 4.03
N GLY A 57 11.49 17.04 5.21
CA GLY A 57 10.33 17.88 5.54
C GLY A 57 9.10 17.59 4.66
N ALA A 58 8.97 16.35 4.14
CA ALA A 58 7.80 15.92 3.39
C ALA A 58 6.52 16.23 4.16
N SER A 59 5.50 16.69 3.42
CA SER A 59 4.18 16.92 3.98
C SER A 59 3.57 15.61 4.47
N ASN A 60 2.62 15.71 5.39
CA ASN A 60 1.81 14.56 5.80
C ASN A 60 1.10 13.96 4.59
N PRO A 61 1.19 12.63 4.37
CA PRO A 61 0.53 12.00 3.25
C PRO A 61 -0.99 11.94 3.47
N THR A 62 -1.74 11.79 2.39
CA THR A 62 -3.15 11.40 2.44
C THR A 62 -3.23 9.90 2.34
N VAL A 63 -3.91 9.26 3.29
CA VAL A 63 -4.09 7.80 3.32
C VAL A 63 -5.57 7.50 3.47
N LYS A 64 -6.10 6.66 2.58
CA LYS A 64 -7.47 6.15 2.63
C LYS A 64 -7.48 4.64 2.54
N VAL A 65 -8.44 4.02 3.21
CA VAL A 65 -8.59 2.57 3.23
C VAL A 65 -9.99 2.20 2.78
N TYR A 66 -10.05 1.31 1.80
CA TYR A 66 -11.27 0.83 1.20
C TYR A 66 -11.41 -0.66 1.43
N LYS A 67 -12.55 -1.07 1.98
CA LYS A 67 -12.94 -2.47 2.07
C LYS A 67 -13.63 -2.86 0.77
N HIS A 68 -13.14 -3.90 0.11
CA HIS A 68 -13.77 -4.42 -1.11
C HIS A 68 -14.99 -5.26 -0.74
N ILE A 69 -16.18 -4.74 -1.05
CA ILE A 69 -17.48 -5.33 -0.73
C ILE A 69 -18.14 -6.01 -1.93
N GLY A 70 -17.64 -5.76 -3.14
CA GLY A 70 -18.09 -6.40 -4.38
C GLY A 70 -17.91 -7.92 -4.37
N SER A 71 -18.60 -8.60 -5.28
CA SER A 71 -18.51 -10.05 -5.49
C SER A 71 -17.41 -10.44 -6.49
N ASP A 72 -16.85 -9.48 -7.22
CA ASP A 72 -15.74 -9.66 -8.15
C ASP A 72 -14.41 -9.86 -7.43
N GLU A 73 -13.37 -10.30 -8.13
CA GLU A 73 -12.02 -10.31 -7.56
C GLU A 73 -11.33 -8.97 -7.78
N LEU A 74 -10.45 -8.58 -6.85
CA LEU A 74 -9.58 -7.43 -7.05
C LEU A 74 -8.68 -7.65 -8.26
N ALA A 75 -8.57 -6.64 -9.13
CA ALA A 75 -7.79 -6.72 -10.36
C ALA A 75 -6.32 -7.10 -10.09
N GLU A 76 -5.79 -8.04 -10.87
CA GLU A 76 -4.38 -8.48 -10.78
C GLU A 76 -3.38 -7.35 -11.00
N SER A 77 -3.78 -6.30 -11.74
CA SER A 77 -2.95 -5.12 -12.00
C SER A 77 -2.80 -4.19 -10.79
N VAL A 78 -3.37 -4.55 -9.64
CA VAL A 78 -3.40 -3.75 -8.41
C VAL A 78 -4.06 -2.39 -8.63
N TYR A 79 -5.17 -2.40 -9.36
CA TYR A 79 -6.01 -1.24 -9.64
C TYR A 79 -7.37 -1.42 -8.95
N GLY A 80 -7.75 -0.48 -8.10
CA GLY A 80 -9.13 -0.38 -7.61
C GLY A 80 -9.75 0.88 -8.19
N ASP A 81 -10.91 0.73 -8.84
CA ASP A 81 -11.81 1.88 -9.03
C ASP A 81 -12.48 2.19 -7.70
N ILE A 82 -11.68 2.72 -6.76
CA ILE A 82 -12.07 2.99 -5.37
C ILE A 82 -13.20 4.02 -5.23
N LEU A 83 -13.65 4.61 -6.34
CA LEU A 83 -14.79 5.52 -6.41
C LEU A 83 -16.10 4.78 -6.68
N ASP A 84 -16.05 3.52 -7.11
CA ASP A 84 -17.24 2.67 -7.26
C ASP A 84 -17.72 2.18 -5.89
N GLU A 85 -18.64 2.95 -5.29
CA GLU A 85 -19.24 2.65 -3.98
C GLU A 85 -20.01 1.32 -3.94
N THR A 86 -20.35 0.74 -5.10
CA THR A 86 -20.96 -0.60 -5.16
C THR A 86 -19.94 -1.71 -4.89
N LYS A 87 -18.64 -1.40 -5.05
CA LYS A 87 -17.53 -2.34 -4.88
C LYS A 87 -16.63 -2.01 -3.71
N PHE A 88 -16.56 -0.75 -3.30
CA PHE A 88 -15.64 -0.28 -2.27
C PHE A 88 -16.36 0.56 -1.22
N GLU A 89 -16.19 0.18 0.04
CA GLU A 89 -16.62 0.94 1.20
C GLU A 89 -15.40 1.69 1.77
N ASP A 90 -15.44 3.02 1.89
CA ASP A 90 -14.42 3.78 2.61
C ASP A 90 -14.53 3.47 4.12
N VAL A 91 -13.50 2.83 4.66
CA VAL A 91 -13.42 2.42 6.07
C VAL A 91 -12.28 3.14 6.79
N THR A 92 -11.76 4.23 6.22
CA THR A 92 -10.63 4.99 6.78
C THR A 92 -10.91 5.40 8.24
N ASP A 93 -12.11 5.91 8.52
CA ASP A 93 -12.50 6.38 9.85
C ASP A 93 -12.75 5.26 10.87
N LYS A 94 -12.75 3.99 10.43
CA LYS A 94 -12.88 2.81 11.30
C LYS A 94 -11.54 2.29 11.81
N LEU A 95 -10.43 2.85 11.32
CA LEU A 95 -9.07 2.41 11.59
C LEU A 95 -8.31 3.48 12.38
N SER A 96 -7.30 3.06 13.14
CA SER A 96 -6.38 4.02 13.74
C SER A 96 -5.26 4.35 12.76
N LEU A 97 -5.31 5.54 12.17
CA LEU A 97 -4.27 6.05 11.27
C LEU A 97 -3.31 6.95 12.05
N THR A 98 -2.04 6.54 12.09
CA THR A 98 -0.94 7.35 12.58
C THR A 98 -0.04 7.74 11.40
N LEU A 99 0.12 9.05 11.18
CA LEU A 99 1.08 9.55 10.19
C LEU A 99 2.46 9.63 10.83
N THR A 100 3.44 8.99 10.20
CA THR A 100 4.83 9.04 10.66
C THR A 100 5.55 10.11 9.84
N GLY A 101 6.38 10.92 10.48
CA GLY A 101 7.13 11.97 9.78
C GLY A 101 7.89 11.43 8.56
N ASN A 102 8.20 12.31 7.60
CA ASN A 102 8.83 11.95 6.31
C ASN A 102 7.95 11.07 5.39
N GLY A 103 6.65 11.36 5.34
CA GLY A 103 5.73 10.77 4.36
C GLY A 103 5.32 9.33 4.66
N GLY A 104 5.48 8.84 5.89
CA GLY A 104 5.05 7.49 6.25
C GLY A 104 3.69 7.45 6.94
N TYR A 105 3.16 6.24 7.08
CA TYR A 105 1.95 5.99 7.86
C TYR A 105 1.97 4.61 8.52
N THR A 106 1.15 4.46 9.53
CA THR A 106 0.78 3.20 10.17
C THR A 106 -0.73 3.15 10.35
N LEU A 107 -1.35 2.05 9.93
CA LEU A 107 -2.77 1.75 10.09
C LEU A 107 -2.91 0.55 11.02
N ASP A 108 -3.59 0.75 12.15
CA ASP A 108 -3.97 -0.36 13.03
C ASP A 108 -5.39 -0.80 12.74
N PHE A 109 -5.53 -2.08 12.42
CA PHE A 109 -6.80 -2.76 12.22
C PHE A 109 -7.24 -3.35 13.56
N SER A 110 -8.20 -2.68 14.21
CA SER A 110 -8.86 -3.17 15.41
C SER A 110 -9.47 -4.56 15.19
N GLU A 111 -10.11 -4.75 14.03
CA GLU A 111 -10.54 -6.05 13.52
C GLU A 111 -10.41 -6.07 11.99
N LEU A 112 -9.63 -7.02 11.47
CA LEU A 112 -9.51 -7.28 10.03
C LEU A 112 -10.53 -8.34 9.63
N ASP A 113 -11.51 -7.98 8.80
CA ASP A 113 -12.49 -8.93 8.27
C ASP A 113 -11.78 -9.93 7.35
N LYS A 114 -11.60 -11.16 7.84
CA LYS A 114 -10.87 -12.21 7.12
C LYS A 114 -11.48 -12.58 5.76
N THR A 115 -12.77 -12.27 5.56
CA THR A 115 -13.52 -12.63 4.34
C THR A 115 -13.45 -11.55 3.27
N LYS A 116 -12.83 -10.40 3.56
CA LYS A 116 -12.83 -9.22 2.69
C LYS A 116 -11.41 -8.75 2.43
N ASN A 117 -11.20 -8.25 1.22
CA ASN A 117 -9.93 -7.67 0.83
C ASN A 117 -9.96 -6.16 1.05
N TYR A 118 -8.79 -5.56 1.20
CA TYR A 118 -8.65 -4.14 1.47
C TYR A 118 -7.70 -3.50 0.46
N VAL A 119 -8.03 -2.27 0.07
CA VAL A 119 -7.21 -1.42 -0.78
C VAL A 119 -6.84 -0.17 0.00
N ILE A 120 -5.54 0.09 0.13
CA ILE A 120 -5.03 1.30 0.75
C ILE A 120 -4.56 2.22 -0.37
N LYS A 121 -5.11 3.43 -0.42
CA LYS A 121 -4.66 4.49 -1.31
C LYS A 121 -3.78 5.44 -0.51
N TYR A 122 -2.57 5.67 -1.00
CA TYR A 122 -1.62 6.62 -0.48
C TYR A 122 -1.35 7.71 -1.51
N GLU A 123 -1.26 8.97 -1.07
CA GLU A 123 -0.75 10.09 -1.83
C GLU A 123 0.24 10.90 -0.98
N GLY A 124 1.44 11.12 -1.49
CA GLY A 124 2.49 11.78 -0.71
C GLY A 124 3.62 12.34 -1.54
N ASP A 125 4.55 12.97 -0.85
CA ASP A 125 5.71 13.61 -1.44
C ASP A 125 6.86 12.62 -1.67
N TYR A 126 7.65 12.88 -2.69
CA TYR A 126 8.98 12.29 -2.89
C TYR A 126 9.97 13.35 -3.38
N ASP A 127 11.26 13.06 -3.29
CA ASP A 127 12.31 13.93 -3.82
C ASP A 127 12.36 13.79 -5.35
N SER A 128 11.89 14.82 -6.07
CA SER A 128 11.86 14.84 -7.54
C SER A 128 13.24 14.87 -8.19
N SER A 129 14.29 15.17 -7.42
CA SER A 129 15.68 15.12 -7.85
C SER A 129 16.32 13.73 -7.68
N ALA A 130 15.67 12.81 -6.94
CA ALA A 130 16.17 11.46 -6.74
C ALA A 130 16.22 10.66 -8.05
N SER A 131 17.20 9.76 -8.15
CA SER A 131 17.36 8.84 -9.29
C SER A 131 16.42 7.65 -9.23
N ASP A 132 15.96 7.27 -8.03
CA ASP A 132 14.96 6.23 -7.79
C ASP A 132 13.98 6.62 -6.69
N LEU A 133 12.77 6.09 -6.81
CA LEU A 133 11.73 6.11 -5.77
C LEU A 133 11.49 4.66 -5.35
N ASN A 134 11.49 4.37 -4.05
CA ASN A 134 11.00 3.10 -3.52
C ASN A 134 10.02 3.33 -2.37
N PHE A 135 8.82 2.79 -2.53
CA PHE A 135 7.79 2.78 -1.49
C PHE A 135 7.62 1.37 -0.95
N GLN A 136 7.71 1.23 0.37
CA GLN A 136 7.59 -0.04 1.06
C GLN A 136 6.25 -0.11 1.78
N THR A 137 5.51 -1.18 1.56
CA THR A 137 4.34 -1.56 2.35
C THR A 137 4.70 -2.75 3.23
N LYS A 138 4.42 -2.67 4.52
CA LYS A 138 4.64 -3.77 5.47
C LYS A 138 3.33 -4.11 6.18
N LEU A 139 3.01 -5.40 6.27
CA LEU A 139 1.97 -5.93 7.14
C LEU A 139 2.64 -6.70 8.27
N SER A 140 2.18 -6.46 9.50
CA SER A 140 2.54 -7.22 10.69
C SER A 140 1.28 -7.63 11.44
N GLY A 141 1.30 -8.79 12.10
CA GLY A 141 0.21 -9.26 12.93
C GLY A 141 0.46 -10.69 13.40
N TYR A 142 -0.56 -11.35 13.92
CA TYR A 142 -0.46 -12.75 14.37
C TYR A 142 -1.64 -13.56 13.86
N HIS A 143 -1.38 -14.78 13.41
CA HIS A 143 -2.45 -15.75 13.19
C HIS A 143 -3.10 -16.15 14.51
N ASN A 144 -4.43 -16.17 14.53
CA ASN A 144 -5.22 -16.66 15.65
C ASN A 144 -5.50 -18.16 15.48
N TYR A 145 -4.56 -19.00 15.91
CA TYR A 145 -4.78 -20.45 16.04
C TYR A 145 -4.87 -20.84 17.51
N TYR A 146 -5.85 -21.69 17.84
CA TYR A 146 -6.31 -22.08 19.19
C TYR A 146 -5.33 -21.95 20.37
N TYR A 147 -4.06 -22.35 20.22
CA TYR A 147 -3.06 -22.32 21.30
C TYR A 147 -1.70 -21.69 20.93
N SER A 148 -1.58 -21.01 19.78
CA SER A 148 -0.30 -20.44 19.34
C SER A 148 -0.47 -19.22 18.45
N TYR A 149 0.22 -18.15 18.80
CA TYR A 149 0.33 -16.94 17.98
C TYR A 149 1.51 -17.09 17.03
N TYR A 150 1.23 -17.30 15.75
CA TYR A 150 2.26 -17.33 14.71
C TYR A 150 2.39 -15.93 14.09
N PRO A 151 3.57 -15.29 14.18
CA PRO A 151 3.75 -13.96 13.63
C PRO A 151 3.65 -13.97 12.11
N VAL A 152 2.97 -12.96 11.58
CA VAL A 152 2.92 -12.63 10.16
C VAL A 152 3.74 -11.37 9.94
N GLN A 153 4.69 -11.43 9.02
CA GLN A 153 5.45 -10.26 8.58
C GLN A 153 5.62 -10.34 7.06
N LEU A 154 4.98 -9.42 6.34
CA LEU A 154 5.04 -9.35 4.90
C LEU A 154 5.52 -7.96 4.48
N THR A 155 6.54 -7.91 3.62
CA THR A 155 7.11 -6.66 3.12
C THR A 155 7.07 -6.65 1.59
N TRP A 156 6.40 -5.66 1.01
CA TRP A 156 6.33 -5.44 -0.42
C TRP A 156 7.00 -4.11 -0.78
N ASN A 157 7.86 -4.12 -1.80
CA ASN A 157 8.56 -2.92 -2.27
C ASN A 157 8.13 -2.59 -3.69
N ASN A 158 7.75 -1.34 -3.92
CA ASN A 158 7.48 -0.81 -5.25
C ASN A 158 8.49 0.28 -5.59
N GLY A 159 9.40 -0.07 -6.51
CA GLY A 159 10.44 0.83 -7.01
C GLY A 159 10.17 1.35 -8.42
N VAL A 160 10.55 2.59 -8.69
CA VAL A 160 10.64 3.18 -10.04
C VAL A 160 11.99 3.87 -10.18
N ALA A 161 12.71 3.59 -11.27
CA ALA A 161 13.93 4.30 -11.64
C ALA A 161 13.59 5.44 -12.61
N PHE A 162 14.18 6.62 -12.39
CA PHE A 162 14.00 7.77 -13.26
C PHE A 162 15.12 7.85 -14.28
N TYR A 163 14.77 7.94 -15.56
CA TYR A 163 15.72 8.18 -16.65
C TYR A 163 15.56 9.60 -17.17
N SER A 164 16.67 10.25 -17.53
CA SER A 164 16.65 11.51 -18.29
C SER A 164 16.96 11.21 -19.74
N ASN A 165 16.03 11.56 -20.64
CA ASN A 165 16.31 11.57 -22.07
C ASN A 165 16.86 12.95 -22.43
N LYS A 166 18.13 13.00 -22.83
CA LYS A 166 18.69 14.17 -23.51
C LYS A 166 18.45 14.00 -25.00
N ALA A 167 17.29 14.44 -25.48
CA ALA A 167 17.08 14.61 -26.92
C ALA A 167 17.59 16.00 -27.30
N GLN A 168 18.74 16.06 -27.98
CA GLN A 168 19.16 17.24 -28.75
C GLN A 168 18.87 16.94 -30.22
N GLY A 169 18.03 17.75 -30.83
CA GLY A 169 17.76 17.73 -32.26
C GLY A 169 18.01 19.13 -32.80
N ASP A 170 19.08 19.29 -33.56
CA ASP A 170 19.23 20.42 -34.46
C ASP A 170 18.57 20.01 -35.79
N GLY A 171 17.64 20.84 -36.26
CA GLY A 171 16.91 20.67 -37.52
C GLY A 171 17.60 21.33 -38.70
#